data_AF-A0A7J3CS09-F1
#
_entry.id   AF-A0A7J3CS09-F1
#
_cell.length_a   1.000
_cell.length_b   1.000
_cell.length_c   1.000
_cell.angle_alpha   90.00
_cell.angle_beta   90.00
_cell.angle_gamma   90.00
#
_symmetry.space_group_name_H-M   'P 1'
#
loop_
_entity.id
_entity.type
_entity.pdbx_description
1 polymer ?
#
loop_
_entity_poly.entity_id
_entity_poly.type
_entity_poly.pdbx_seq_one_letter_code
_entity_poly.pdbx_strand_id
1 'polypeptide(L)'
;MVFWNMLEINLLKQYKLSERRERIAREKGFESYREYRDILAIMQGFLSWGDYQNYLREREKLKSAGERQRFFAKARGFESYYAYLKFRANISGFRNYGEYQESLIKKRGYESRGEYLKELNKKRQQSPRNEEIKKIINGIKEKGKSQSWIAKQIGVTKQAVSYWAKGINFPQEPMLTRLLSLSDLVEKTSQNNEV
;
A
#
# COMPACT_ATOMS: atom_id res chain seq x y z
N MET A 1 28.96 10.08 -38.60
CA MET A 1 29.36 8.90 -37.79
C MET A 1 29.17 9.26 -36.31
N VAL A 2 27.95 9.08 -35.75
CA VAL A 2 27.57 9.57 -34.39
C VAL A 2 26.94 8.45 -33.54
N PHE A 3 27.31 7.19 -33.78
CA PHE A 3 26.78 6.05 -33.02
C PHE A 3 27.61 5.70 -31.75
N TRP A 4 28.76 6.34 -31.55
CA TRP A 4 29.72 6.01 -30.49
C TRP A 4 29.44 6.67 -29.12
N ASN A 5 28.69 7.79 -29.08
CA ASN A 5 28.56 8.61 -27.88
C ASN A 5 27.58 8.02 -26.82
N MET A 6 26.51 7.35 -27.25
CA MET A 6 25.54 6.76 -26.32
C MET A 6 26.06 5.50 -25.61
N LEU A 7 26.90 4.71 -26.28
CA LEU A 7 27.45 3.47 -25.73
C LEU A 7 28.50 3.77 -24.65
N GLU A 8 29.38 4.74 -24.89
CA GLU A 8 30.38 5.21 -23.91
C GLU A 8 29.74 5.83 -22.67
N ILE A 9 28.71 6.67 -22.84
CA ILE A 9 27.97 7.25 -21.72
C ILE A 9 27.30 6.15 -20.87
N ASN A 10 26.77 5.11 -21.51
CA ASN A 10 26.13 4.00 -20.80
C ASN A 10 27.17 3.14 -20.05
N LEU A 11 28.33 2.88 -20.66
CA LEU A 11 29.44 2.17 -20.02
C LEU A 11 29.99 2.94 -18.81
N LEU A 12 30.18 4.25 -18.93
CA LEU A 12 30.63 5.10 -17.83
C LEU A 12 29.60 5.15 -16.68
N LYS A 13 28.30 5.15 -16.99
CA LYS A 13 27.23 5.05 -15.99
C LYS A 13 27.28 3.70 -15.28
N GLN A 14 27.45 2.60 -16.01
CA GLN A 14 27.55 1.26 -15.43
C GLN A 14 28.77 1.13 -14.53
N TYR A 15 29.93 1.65 -14.96
CA TYR A 15 31.16 1.65 -14.18
C TYR A 15 31.03 2.44 -12.87
N LYS A 16 30.51 3.66 -12.92
CA LYS A 16 30.25 4.46 -11.71
C LYS A 16 29.25 3.79 -10.76
N LEU A 17 28.25 3.08 -11.31
CA LEU A 17 27.30 2.31 -10.52
C LEU A 17 27.96 1.10 -9.84
N SER A 18 28.86 0.38 -10.51
CA SER A 18 29.61 -0.73 -9.91
C SER A 18 30.53 -0.25 -8.80
N GLU A 19 31.29 0.83 -9.00
CA GLU A 19 32.16 1.39 -7.94
C GLU A 19 31.37 1.81 -6.70
N ARG A 20 30.23 2.49 -6.91
CA ARG A 20 29.35 2.89 -5.79
C ARG A 20 28.85 1.67 -5.02
N ARG A 21 28.50 0.58 -5.70
CA ARG A 21 28.02 -0.67 -5.09
C ARG A 21 29.11 -1.36 -4.28
N GLU A 22 30.32 -1.46 -4.84
CA GLU A 22 31.48 -2.01 -4.13
C GLU A 22 31.83 -1.19 -2.88
N ARG A 23 31.79 0.15 -3.00
CA ARG A 23 32.03 1.03 -1.85
C ARG A 23 31.02 0.81 -0.72
N ILE A 24 29.72 0.76 -1.04
CA ILE A 24 28.66 0.51 -0.04
C ILE A 24 28.84 -0.86 0.64
N ALA A 25 29.29 -1.87 -0.10
CA ALA A 25 29.56 -3.20 0.45
C ALA A 25 30.72 -3.14 1.46
N ARG A 26 31.83 -2.49 1.09
CA ARG A 26 32.99 -2.31 1.98
C ARG A 26 32.68 -1.46 3.20
N GLU A 27 31.91 -0.38 3.06
CA GLU A 27 31.42 0.44 4.19
C GLU A 27 30.61 -0.37 5.20
N LYS A 28 29.97 -1.46 4.74
CA LYS A 28 29.20 -2.39 5.57
C LYS A 28 30.02 -3.61 6.03
N GLY A 29 31.32 -3.64 5.75
CA GLY A 29 32.24 -4.68 6.21
C GLY A 29 32.31 -5.93 5.31
N PHE A 30 31.85 -5.86 4.07
CA PHE A 30 31.91 -6.98 3.11
C PHE A 30 33.07 -6.79 2.13
N GLU A 31 33.69 -7.89 1.70
CA GLU A 31 34.85 -7.87 0.79
C GLU A 31 34.47 -7.45 -0.63
N SER A 32 33.24 -7.75 -1.03
CA SER A 32 32.70 -7.36 -2.34
C SER A 32 31.19 -7.12 -2.34
N TYR A 33 30.71 -6.41 -3.36
CA TYR A 33 29.27 -6.27 -3.58
C TYR A 33 28.58 -7.61 -3.85
N ARG A 34 29.30 -8.56 -4.46
CA ARG A 34 28.78 -9.92 -4.72
C ARG A 34 28.52 -10.68 -3.42
N GLU A 35 29.47 -10.65 -2.50
CA GLU A 35 29.30 -11.23 -1.18
C GLU A 35 28.16 -10.55 -0.42
N TYR A 36 28.18 -9.21 -0.40
CA TYR A 36 27.15 -8.41 0.27
C TYR A 36 25.73 -8.74 -0.21
N ARG A 37 25.51 -8.86 -1.53
CA ARG A 37 24.18 -9.20 -2.08
C ARG A 37 23.76 -10.65 -1.80
N ASP A 38 24.71 -11.59 -1.78
CA ASP A 38 24.43 -12.99 -1.45
C ASP A 38 24.03 -13.10 0.03
N ILE A 39 24.74 -12.42 0.93
CA ILE A 39 24.36 -12.32 2.35
C ILE A 39 22.99 -11.67 2.52
N LEU A 40 22.67 -10.60 1.80
CA LEU A 40 21.32 -10.00 1.84
C LEU A 40 20.24 -10.99 1.40
N ALA A 41 20.48 -11.82 0.39
CA ALA A 41 19.53 -12.84 -0.04
C ALA A 41 19.34 -13.92 1.04
N ILE A 42 20.43 -14.36 1.68
CA ILE A 42 20.41 -15.30 2.81
C ILE A 42 19.66 -14.72 4.00
N MET A 43 19.90 -13.45 4.37
CA MET A 43 19.14 -12.76 5.42
C MET A 43 17.65 -12.68 5.11
N GLN A 44 17.29 -12.64 3.83
CA GLN A 44 15.91 -12.71 3.39
C GLN A 44 15.36 -14.13 3.40
N GLY A 45 16.18 -15.17 3.57
CA GLY A 45 15.77 -16.59 3.62
C GLY A 45 15.86 -17.31 2.26
N PHE A 46 16.69 -16.83 1.34
CA PHE A 46 17.00 -17.51 0.08
C PHE A 46 18.40 -18.13 0.13
N LEU A 47 18.65 -19.16 -0.69
CA LEU A 47 19.94 -19.85 -0.72
C LEU A 47 21.04 -19.04 -1.43
N SER A 48 20.66 -18.14 -2.35
CA SER A 48 21.59 -17.26 -3.07
C SER A 48 20.92 -15.99 -3.62
N TRP A 49 21.71 -15.02 -4.07
CA TRP A 49 21.19 -13.89 -4.83
C TRP A 49 20.46 -14.31 -6.11
N GLY A 50 20.93 -15.38 -6.78
CA GLY A 50 20.29 -15.93 -7.97
C GLY A 50 18.87 -16.41 -7.68
N ASP A 51 18.68 -17.14 -6.58
CA ASP A 51 17.37 -17.62 -6.13
C ASP A 51 16.44 -16.45 -5.77
N TYR A 52 16.99 -15.42 -5.12
CA TYR A 52 16.22 -14.22 -4.80
C TYR A 52 15.79 -13.45 -6.06
N GLN A 53 16.66 -13.34 -7.07
CA GLN A 53 16.33 -12.72 -8.35
C GLN A 53 15.28 -13.52 -9.13
N ASN A 54 15.37 -14.85 -9.14
CA ASN A 54 14.33 -15.72 -9.69
C ASN A 54 12.99 -15.49 -9.00
N TYR A 55 12.98 -15.44 -7.67
CA TYR A 55 11.81 -15.09 -6.89
C TYR A 55 11.23 -13.72 -7.29
N LEU A 56 12.04 -12.67 -7.45
CA LEU A 56 11.54 -11.34 -7.81
C LEU A 56 10.89 -11.34 -9.20
N ARG A 57 11.51 -12.01 -10.19
CA ARG A 57 10.96 -12.12 -11.56
C ARG A 57 9.64 -12.86 -11.60
N GLU A 58 9.53 -13.97 -10.89
CA GLU A 58 8.27 -14.73 -10.83
C GLU A 58 7.20 -13.98 -10.02
N ARG A 59 7.59 -13.25 -8.98
CA ARG A 59 6.69 -12.42 -8.17
C ARG A 59 6.04 -11.30 -8.99
N GLU A 60 6.74 -10.69 -9.95
CA GLU A 60 6.20 -9.62 -10.79
C GLU A 60 5.03 -10.07 -11.66
N LYS A 61 4.99 -11.35 -12.03
CA LYS A 61 3.89 -11.95 -12.79
C LYS A 61 2.59 -12.09 -11.97
N LEU A 62 2.69 -11.97 -10.64
CA LEU A 62 1.56 -12.15 -9.72
C LEU A 62 0.77 -10.86 -9.54
N LYS A 63 -0.53 -10.92 -9.80
CA LYS A 63 -1.43 -9.77 -9.82
C LYS A 63 -1.98 -9.44 -8.43
N SER A 64 -2.20 -10.44 -7.58
CA SER A 64 -2.76 -10.21 -6.24
C SER A 64 -1.72 -10.23 -5.13
N ALA A 65 -1.98 -9.48 -4.06
CA ALA A 65 -1.17 -9.50 -2.85
C ALA A 65 -1.15 -10.90 -2.19
N GLY A 66 -2.29 -11.61 -2.21
CA GLY A 66 -2.41 -12.95 -1.63
C GLY A 66 -1.58 -14.00 -2.35
N GLU A 67 -1.53 -13.96 -3.69
CA GLU A 67 -0.64 -14.82 -4.48
C GLU A 67 0.83 -14.55 -4.15
N ARG A 68 1.24 -13.27 -4.08
CA ARG A 68 2.61 -12.90 -3.71
C ARG A 68 2.99 -13.40 -2.33
N GLN A 69 2.09 -13.31 -1.35
CA GLN A 69 2.31 -13.81 0.01
C GLN A 69 2.51 -15.33 0.04
N ARG A 70 1.63 -16.08 -0.65
CA ARG A 70 1.74 -17.54 -0.75
C ARG A 70 3.03 -17.95 -1.47
N PHE A 71 3.34 -17.28 -2.57
CA PHE A 71 4.56 -17.53 -3.34
C PHE A 71 5.83 -17.24 -2.53
N PHE A 72 5.87 -16.13 -1.81
CA PHE A 72 6.98 -15.76 -0.91
C PHE A 72 7.24 -16.81 0.18
N ALA A 73 6.17 -17.34 0.78
CA ALA A 73 6.28 -18.37 1.82
C ALA A 73 6.77 -19.70 1.25
N LYS A 74 6.20 -20.13 0.11
CA LYS A 74 6.63 -21.34 -0.60
C LYS A 74 8.08 -21.28 -1.05
N ALA A 75 8.53 -20.14 -1.56
CA ALA A 75 9.92 -19.91 -1.96
C ALA A 75 10.92 -20.04 -0.79
N ARG A 76 10.43 -20.06 0.45
CA ARG A 76 11.20 -20.27 1.68
C ARG A 76 10.91 -21.62 2.37
N GLY A 77 10.25 -22.54 1.66
CA GLY A 77 9.93 -23.87 2.19
C GLY A 77 8.73 -23.92 3.15
N PHE A 78 7.92 -22.87 3.25
CA PHE A 78 6.72 -22.88 4.09
C PHE A 78 5.49 -23.27 3.27
N GLU A 79 4.65 -24.13 3.85
CA GLU A 79 3.40 -24.60 3.24
C GLU A 79 2.37 -23.47 3.06
N SER A 80 2.43 -22.44 3.92
CA SER A 80 1.56 -21.27 3.84
C SER A 80 2.24 -20.02 4.38
N TYR A 81 1.70 -18.86 3.99
CA TYR A 81 2.13 -17.58 4.56
C TYR A 81 1.88 -17.51 6.07
N TYR A 82 0.80 -18.14 6.56
CA TYR A 82 0.54 -18.22 7.98
C TYR A 82 1.59 -19.06 8.74
N ALA A 83 2.01 -20.19 8.17
CA ALA A 83 3.10 -21.00 8.72
C ALA A 83 4.42 -20.20 8.83
N TYR A 84 4.75 -19.43 7.79
CA TYR A 84 5.89 -18.51 7.82
C TYR A 84 5.77 -17.44 8.92
N LEU A 85 4.58 -16.85 9.10
CA LEU A 85 4.36 -15.85 10.15
C LEU A 85 4.49 -16.43 11.56
N LYS A 86 3.98 -17.65 11.78
CA LYS A 86 4.13 -18.36 13.06
C LYS A 86 5.59 -18.67 13.35
N PHE A 87 6.33 -19.18 12.35
CA PHE A 87 7.77 -19.39 12.46
C PHE A 87 8.51 -18.10 12.83
N ARG A 88 8.22 -16.98 12.16
CA ARG A 88 8.82 -15.68 12.47
C ARG A 88 8.56 -15.19 13.89
N ALA A 89 7.35 -15.41 14.40
CA ALA A 89 7.01 -15.07 15.78
C ALA A 89 7.85 -15.91 16.75
N ASN A 90 7.94 -17.22 16.51
CA ASN A 90 8.69 -18.16 17.35
C ASN A 90 10.19 -17.82 17.40
N ILE A 91 10.85 -17.59 16.25
CA ILE A 91 12.27 -17.21 16.23
C ILE A 91 12.54 -15.83 16.85
N SER A 92 11.50 -14.99 16.97
CA SER A 92 11.59 -13.69 17.64
C SER A 92 11.29 -13.79 19.15
N GLY A 93 11.14 -15.00 19.68
CA GLY A 93 10.91 -15.26 21.11
C GLY A 93 9.45 -15.23 21.57
N PHE A 94 8.48 -15.18 20.65
CA PHE A 94 7.05 -15.16 20.99
C PHE A 94 6.45 -16.56 20.92
N ARG A 95 5.47 -16.86 21.78
CA ARG A 95 4.85 -18.21 21.82
C ARG A 95 3.93 -18.45 20.62
N ASN A 96 3.38 -17.37 20.07
CA ASN A 96 2.48 -17.42 18.93
C ASN A 96 2.48 -16.10 18.16
N TYR A 97 1.86 -16.12 16.97
CA TYR A 97 1.76 -14.94 16.11
C TYR A 97 0.92 -13.81 16.72
N GLY A 98 -0.07 -14.13 17.56
CA GLY A 98 -0.90 -13.13 18.24
C GLY A 98 -0.09 -12.28 19.22
N GLU A 99 0.70 -12.91 20.09
CA GLU A 99 1.63 -12.22 21.00
C GLU A 99 2.63 -11.35 20.23
N TYR A 100 3.16 -11.86 19.12
CA TYR A 100 4.04 -11.08 18.24
C TYR A 100 3.33 -9.82 17.70
N GLN A 101 2.09 -9.94 17.23
CA GLN A 101 1.31 -8.80 16.77
C GLN A 101 1.04 -7.78 17.88
N GLU A 102 0.67 -8.23 19.07
CA GLU A 102 0.49 -7.35 20.23
C GLU A 102 1.78 -6.61 20.59
N SER A 103 2.92 -7.30 20.55
CA SER A 103 4.21 -6.68 20.82
C SER A 103 4.54 -5.57 19.81
N LEU A 104 4.21 -5.75 18.53
CA LEU A 104 4.41 -4.74 17.50
C LEU A 104 3.52 -3.52 17.71
N ILE A 105 2.30 -3.74 18.20
CA ILE A 105 1.34 -2.68 18.52
C ILE A 105 1.85 -1.88 19.73
N LYS A 106 2.32 -2.55 20.78
CA LYS A 106 2.95 -1.92 21.95
C LYS A 106 4.22 -1.15 21.58
N LYS A 107 5.08 -1.71 20.71
CA LYS A 107 6.26 -1.00 20.17
C LYS A 107 5.92 0.27 19.38
N ARG A 108 4.69 0.36 18.84
CA ARG A 108 4.17 1.56 18.18
C ARG A 108 3.52 2.55 19.14
N GLY A 109 3.55 2.29 20.45
CA GLY A 109 3.02 3.17 21.49
C GLY A 109 1.54 2.98 21.80
N TYR A 110 0.94 1.85 21.43
CA TYR A 110 -0.47 1.55 21.70
C TYR A 110 -0.60 0.44 22.75
N GLU A 111 -1.49 0.60 23.73
CA GLU A 111 -1.71 -0.36 24.81
C GLU A 111 -2.38 -1.64 24.31
N SER A 112 -3.23 -1.52 23.28
CA SER A 112 -3.97 -2.65 22.72
C SER A 112 -4.21 -2.54 21.22
N ARG A 113 -4.54 -3.68 20.60
CA ARG A 113 -5.00 -3.73 19.21
C ARG A 113 -6.25 -2.90 18.98
N GLY A 114 -7.18 -2.89 19.94
CA GLY A 114 -8.42 -2.12 19.84
C GLY A 114 -8.16 -0.62 19.76
N GLU A 115 -7.25 -0.12 20.61
CA GLU A 115 -6.80 1.28 20.59
C GLU A 115 -6.13 1.64 19.26
N TYR A 116 -5.17 0.82 18.82
CA TYR A 116 -4.50 1.02 17.53
C TYR A 116 -5.48 1.12 16.35
N LEU A 117 -6.50 0.24 16.32
CA LEU A 117 -7.53 0.26 15.28
C LEU A 117 -8.45 1.48 15.38
N LYS A 118 -8.78 1.95 16.59
CA LYS A 118 -9.54 3.19 16.79
C LYS A 118 -8.79 4.38 16.22
N GLU A 119 -7.50 4.50 16.53
CA GLU A 119 -6.65 5.60 16.03
C GLU A 119 -6.46 5.55 14.51
N LEU A 120 -6.26 4.36 13.93
CA LEU A 120 -6.24 4.21 12.47
C LEU A 120 -7.56 4.62 11.82
N ASN A 121 -8.70 4.25 12.41
CA ASN A 121 -10.02 4.63 11.90
C ASN A 121 -10.23 6.15 11.98
N LYS A 122 -9.80 6.79 13.08
CA LYS A 122 -9.85 8.24 13.24
C LYS A 122 -9.01 8.94 12.18
N LYS A 123 -7.76 8.51 11.98
CA LYS A 123 -6.88 9.01 10.92
C LYS A 123 -7.49 8.83 9.53
N ARG A 124 -8.12 7.69 9.25
CA ARG A 124 -8.82 7.48 7.98
C ARG A 124 -9.98 8.46 7.82
N GLN A 125 -10.84 8.59 8.83
CA GLN A 125 -12.00 9.50 8.79
C GLN A 125 -11.61 10.97 8.61
N GLN A 126 -10.45 11.37 9.14
CA GLN A 126 -9.90 12.73 9.05
C GLN A 126 -8.97 12.93 7.85
N SER A 127 -8.79 11.93 6.99
CA SER A 127 -7.91 12.09 5.82
C SER A 127 -8.46 13.18 4.89
N PRO A 128 -7.60 14.02 4.29
CA PRO A 128 -8.04 15.12 3.41
C PRO A 128 -9.01 14.65 2.31
N ARG A 129 -8.71 13.50 1.72
CA ARG A 129 -9.55 12.86 0.69
C ARG A 129 -10.95 12.53 1.20
N ASN A 130 -11.09 12.05 2.44
CA ASN A 130 -12.40 11.77 3.03
C ASN A 130 -13.12 13.08 3.40
N GLU A 131 -12.41 14.09 3.89
CA GLU A 131 -13.00 15.40 4.20
C GLU A 131 -13.59 16.08 2.96
N GLU A 132 -12.92 15.99 1.81
CA GLU A 132 -13.45 16.49 0.53
C GLU A 132 -14.80 15.83 0.17
N ILE A 133 -14.88 14.50 0.29
CA ILE A 133 -16.12 13.77 0.00
C ILE A 133 -17.23 14.14 0.99
N LYS A 134 -16.91 14.34 2.27
CA LYS A 134 -17.89 14.82 3.25
C LYS A 134 -18.44 16.18 2.83
N LYS A 135 -17.57 17.11 2.43
CA LYS A 135 -17.97 18.46 1.98
C LYS A 135 -18.90 18.38 0.76
N ILE A 136 -18.55 17.59 -0.25
CA ILE A 136 -19.39 17.39 -1.45
C ILE A 136 -20.78 16.87 -1.07
N ILE A 137 -20.85 15.80 -0.27
CA ILE A 137 -22.13 15.21 0.12
C ILE A 137 -22.95 16.19 0.97
N ASN A 138 -22.32 16.95 1.86
CA ASN A 138 -23.03 17.95 2.67
C ASN A 138 -23.51 19.13 1.82
N GLY A 139 -22.72 19.63 0.87
CA GLY A 139 -23.14 20.70 -0.04
C GLY A 139 -24.33 20.29 -0.93
N ILE A 140 -24.36 19.03 -1.38
CA ILE A 140 -25.54 18.49 -2.10
C ILE A 140 -26.77 18.44 -1.17
N LYS A 141 -26.58 18.06 0.11
CA LYS A 141 -27.66 18.01 1.11
C LYS A 141 -28.21 19.38 1.49
N GLU A 142 -27.35 20.38 1.62
CA GLU A 142 -27.72 21.77 1.90
C GLU A 142 -28.64 22.34 0.81
N LYS A 143 -28.51 21.84 -0.43
CA LYS A 143 -29.41 22.14 -1.55
C LYS A 143 -30.69 21.28 -1.58
N GLY A 144 -31.08 20.74 -0.43
CA GLY A 144 -32.31 19.98 -0.23
C GLY A 144 -32.30 18.54 -0.75
N LYS A 145 -31.15 18.01 -1.20
CA LYS A 145 -31.09 16.64 -1.72
C LYS A 145 -30.76 15.63 -0.62
N SER A 146 -31.66 14.67 -0.40
CA SER A 146 -31.45 13.65 0.64
C SER A 146 -30.38 12.62 0.25
N GLN A 147 -29.82 11.90 1.24
CA GLN A 147 -28.90 10.79 0.98
C GLN A 147 -29.52 9.69 0.12
N SER A 148 -30.83 9.45 0.25
CA SER A 148 -31.56 8.49 -0.60
C SER A 148 -31.58 8.94 -2.05
N TRP A 149 -31.73 10.25 -2.30
CA TRP A 149 -31.67 10.82 -3.63
C TRP A 149 -30.26 10.66 -4.24
N ILE A 150 -29.22 11.01 -3.50
CA ILE A 150 -27.81 10.86 -3.93
C ILE A 150 -27.51 9.40 -4.29
N ALA A 151 -27.93 8.47 -3.41
CA ALA A 151 -27.74 7.04 -3.59
C ALA A 151 -28.40 6.54 -4.90
N LYS A 152 -29.63 7.00 -5.18
CA LYS A 152 -30.34 6.68 -6.42
C LYS A 152 -29.61 7.19 -7.67
N GLN A 153 -29.08 8.41 -7.64
CA GLN A 153 -28.38 9.00 -8.79
C GLN A 153 -27.05 8.28 -9.11
N ILE A 154 -26.33 7.85 -8.07
CA ILE A 154 -25.01 7.21 -8.24
C ILE A 154 -25.16 5.69 -8.50
N GLY A 155 -26.29 5.10 -8.12
CA GLY A 155 -26.55 3.66 -8.21
C GLY A 155 -25.93 2.87 -7.05
N VAL A 156 -26.05 3.40 -5.83
CA VAL A 156 -25.50 2.78 -4.61
C VAL A 156 -26.55 2.72 -3.50
N THR A 157 -26.22 2.06 -2.39
CA THR A 157 -27.08 2.05 -1.21
C THR A 157 -27.00 3.36 -0.44
N LYS A 158 -28.10 3.72 0.23
CA LYS A 158 -28.12 4.87 1.17
C LYS A 158 -27.02 4.73 2.25
N GLN A 159 -26.74 3.51 2.69
CA GLN A 159 -25.70 3.24 3.68
C GLN A 159 -24.29 3.57 3.16
N ALA A 160 -23.99 3.29 1.89
CA ALA A 160 -22.72 3.69 1.28
C ALA A 160 -22.53 5.21 1.34
N VAL A 161 -23.55 5.98 0.93
CA VAL A 161 -23.55 7.45 1.03
C VAL A 161 -23.39 7.93 2.47
N SER A 162 -24.05 7.26 3.43
CA SER A 162 -23.90 7.56 4.86
C SER A 162 -22.48 7.35 5.35
N TYR A 163 -21.82 6.26 4.94
CA TYR A 163 -20.43 5.98 5.29
C TYR A 163 -19.45 6.96 4.67
N TRP A 164 -19.68 7.39 3.44
CA TRP A 164 -18.88 8.44 2.80
C TRP A 164 -19.05 9.78 3.51
N ALA A 165 -20.28 10.16 3.84
CA ALA A 165 -20.59 11.38 4.60
C ALA A 165 -20.00 11.38 6.03
N LYS A 166 -19.70 10.20 6.57
CA LYS A 166 -19.01 10.03 7.86
C LYS A 166 -17.49 9.83 7.70
N GLY A 167 -16.96 9.77 6.48
CA GLY A 167 -15.55 9.45 6.20
C GLY A 167 -15.14 8.04 6.61
N ILE A 168 -16.11 7.16 6.87
CA ILE A 168 -15.83 5.78 7.30
C ILE A 168 -15.18 5.01 6.16
N ASN A 169 -15.72 5.16 4.95
CA ASN A 169 -15.23 4.56 3.71
C ASN A 169 -15.04 5.64 2.64
N PHE A 170 -14.19 5.33 1.66
CA PHE A 170 -13.99 6.16 0.49
C PHE A 170 -14.70 5.51 -0.73
N PRO A 171 -15.42 6.27 -1.58
CA PRO A 171 -16.05 5.75 -2.79
C PRO A 171 -15.00 5.23 -3.78
N GLN A 172 -15.14 4.00 -4.26
CA GLN A 172 -14.25 3.48 -5.31
C GLN A 172 -14.57 4.16 -6.66
N GLU A 173 -13.63 4.17 -7.60
CA GLU A 173 -13.99 4.38 -9.01
C GLU A 173 -14.88 3.21 -9.46
N PRO A 174 -16.03 3.41 -10.13
CA PRO A 174 -16.55 4.60 -10.81
C PRO A 174 -17.52 5.50 -10.01
N MET A 175 -17.76 5.18 -8.73
CA MET A 175 -18.73 5.88 -7.89
C MET A 175 -18.25 7.30 -7.53
N LEU A 176 -16.94 7.48 -7.34
CA LEU A 176 -16.35 8.79 -7.10
C LEU A 176 -16.62 9.73 -8.28
N THR A 177 -16.32 9.28 -9.50
CA THR A 177 -16.60 10.04 -10.72
C THR A 177 -18.07 10.48 -10.81
N ARG A 178 -19.02 9.56 -10.58
CA ARG A 178 -20.45 9.90 -10.57
C ARG A 178 -20.83 10.90 -9.48
N LEU A 179 -20.24 10.79 -8.29
CA LEU A 179 -20.50 11.71 -7.19
C LEU A 179 -20.02 13.14 -7.51
N LEU A 180 -18.85 13.27 -8.12
CA LEU A 180 -18.30 14.56 -8.54
C LEU A 180 -19.17 15.21 -9.62
N SER A 181 -19.52 14.47 -10.68
CA SER A 181 -20.42 14.98 -11.72
C SER A 181 -21.79 15.38 -11.17
N LEU A 182 -22.30 14.64 -10.18
CA LEU A 182 -23.56 14.98 -9.51
C LEU A 182 -23.46 16.29 -8.73
N SER A 183 -22.33 16.56 -8.08
CA SER A 183 -22.08 17.82 -7.36
C SER A 183 -22.14 19.02 -8.30
N ASP A 184 -21.41 18.94 -9.43
CA ASP A 184 -21.35 20.00 -10.43
C ASP A 184 -22.72 20.31 -11.03
N LEU A 185 -23.51 19.26 -11.30
CA LEU A 185 -24.86 19.41 -11.82
C LEU A 185 -25.77 20.12 -10.82
N VAL A 186 -25.69 19.73 -9.54
CA VAL A 186 -26.48 20.33 -8.48
C VAL A 186 -26.10 21.81 -8.26
N GLU A 187 -24.81 22.16 -8.35
CA GLU A 187 -24.33 23.56 -8.34
C GLU A 187 -24.95 24.40 -9.46
N LYS A 188 -24.87 23.94 -10.71
CA LYS A 188 -25.41 24.65 -11.87
C LYS A 188 -26.92 24.87 -11.76
N THR A 189 -27.66 23.86 -11.30
CA THR A 189 -29.12 23.96 -11.16
C THR A 189 -29.56 24.92 -10.06
N SER A 190 -28.75 25.13 -9.03
CA SER A 190 -29.07 26.10 -7.96
C SER A 190 -28.88 27.54 -8.42
N GLN A 191 -27.86 27.83 -9.22
CA GLN A 191 -27.58 29.19 -9.72
C GLN A 191 -28.65 29.69 -10.71
N ASN A 192 -29.26 28.80 -11.50
CA ASN A 192 -30.30 29.17 -12.46
C ASN A 192 -31.67 29.47 -11.83
N ASN A 193 -31.88 29.16 -10.55
CA ASN A 193 -33.15 29.37 -9.86
C ASN A 193 -33.14 30.63 -8.96
N GLU A 194 -32.05 31.41 -8.94
CA GLU A 194 -31.90 32.66 -8.19
C GLU A 194 -31.97 33.92 -9.10
N VAL A 195 -32.45 33.78 -10.34
CA VAL A 195 -32.74 34.87 -11.30
C VAL A 195 -34.23 34.93 -11.55
#